data_AF-A0A3D0KN45-F1
#
_entry.id   AF-A0A3D0KN45-F1
#
_cell.length_a   1.000
_cell.length_b   1.000
_cell.length_c   1.000
_cell.angle_alpha   90.00
_cell.angle_beta   90.00
_cell.angle_gamma   90.00
#
_symmetry.space_group_name_H-M   'P 1'
#
loop_
_entity.id
_entity.type
_entity.pdbx_description
1 polymer ?
#
loop_
_entity_poly.entity_id
_entity_poly.type
_entity_poly.pdbx_seq_one_letter_code
_entity_poly.pdbx_strand_id
1 'polypeptide(L)'
;MKLSNAYSGVSKVFASEILNILSTLVMFAATLYAVTLSDDIKIDTNPVQVFTLFGLTVASSLFGIIAFIVQLVGLNQARRDEKLFKKAMYFVVICALCTIALTFSRGMFGRICAGIDEISTLLIHVFIIIGIFAIADRLENTSMQKSGKIILLFVSIMFIAAFFLQIASSIAPEYLENFAFVSTILEFAGYVLGTVYVGMAKKMLTPYR
;
A
#
# COMPACT_ATOMS: atom_id res chain seq x y z
N MET A 1 20.36 -16.93 -17.22
CA MET A 1 20.29 -15.47 -16.97
C MET A 1 20.39 -15.23 -15.47
N LYS A 2 21.23 -14.31 -14.98
CA LYS A 2 21.29 -13.98 -13.54
C LYS A 2 20.33 -12.82 -13.28
N LEU A 3 19.33 -13.03 -12.41
CA LEU A 3 18.31 -12.04 -12.02
C LEU A 3 18.42 -11.73 -10.53
N SER A 4 19.66 -11.63 -10.04
CA SER A 4 19.94 -11.48 -8.61
C SER A 4 19.45 -10.13 -8.06
N ASN A 5 19.45 -9.06 -8.89
CA ASN A 5 18.89 -7.78 -8.47
C ASN A 5 17.37 -7.83 -8.40
N ALA A 6 16.70 -8.48 -9.35
CA ALA A 6 15.26 -8.71 -9.32
C ALA A 6 14.84 -9.55 -8.11
N TYR A 7 15.56 -10.64 -7.79
CA TYR A 7 15.28 -11.43 -6.58
C TYR A 7 15.43 -10.58 -5.30
N SER A 8 16.57 -9.90 -5.13
CA SER A 8 16.82 -9.07 -3.95
C SER A 8 15.79 -7.93 -3.83
N GLY A 9 15.44 -7.32 -4.97
CA GLY A 9 14.47 -6.25 -5.06
C GLY A 9 13.05 -6.70 -4.71
N VAL A 10 12.54 -7.73 -5.40
CA VAL A 10 11.19 -8.29 -5.15
C VAL A 10 11.06 -8.83 -3.73
N SER A 11 12.11 -9.46 -3.18
CA SER A 11 12.08 -9.91 -1.79
C SER A 11 11.96 -8.76 -0.79
N LYS A 12 12.57 -7.61 -1.07
CA LYS A 12 12.45 -6.41 -0.23
C LYS A 12 11.09 -5.75 -0.40
N VAL A 13 10.58 -5.63 -1.64
CA VAL A 13 9.21 -5.17 -1.88
C VAL A 13 8.22 -6.03 -1.11
N PHE A 14 8.35 -7.36 -1.16
CA PHE A 14 7.51 -8.25 -0.36
C PHE A 14 7.62 -7.96 1.15
N ALA A 15 8.84 -7.79 1.67
CA ALA A 15 9.05 -7.48 3.08
C ALA A 15 8.42 -6.12 3.48
N SER A 16 8.51 -5.10 2.62
CA SER A 16 7.83 -3.82 2.87
C SER A 16 6.31 -3.95 2.85
N GLU A 17 5.74 -4.75 1.93
CA GLU A 17 4.29 -4.97 1.90
C GLU A 17 3.81 -5.59 3.23
N ILE A 18 4.55 -6.56 3.78
CA ILE A 18 4.24 -7.17 5.09
C ILE A 18 4.36 -6.15 6.23
N LEU A 19 5.40 -5.32 6.24
CA LEU A 19 5.57 -4.28 7.26
C LEU A 19 4.45 -3.23 7.20
N ASN A 20 3.98 -2.87 6.00
CA ASN A 20 2.83 -2.01 5.81
C ASN A 20 1.55 -2.64 6.35
N ILE A 21 1.29 -3.93 6.10
CA ILE A 21 0.12 -4.63 6.71
C ILE A 21 0.18 -4.55 8.23
N LEU A 22 1.36 -4.80 8.82
CA LEU A 22 1.54 -4.69 10.26
C LEU A 22 1.31 -3.24 10.75
N SER A 23 1.82 -2.24 10.03
CA SER A 23 1.58 -0.82 10.32
C SER A 23 0.08 -0.49 10.32
N THR A 24 -0.67 -0.94 9.31
CA THR A 24 -2.12 -0.76 9.20
C THR A 24 -2.87 -1.46 10.33
N LEU A 25 -2.50 -2.69 10.70
CA LEU A 25 -3.13 -3.42 11.81
C LEU A 25 -2.90 -2.71 13.16
N VAL A 26 -1.69 -2.18 13.40
CA VAL A 26 -1.40 -1.40 14.62
C VAL A 26 -2.19 -0.09 14.63
N MET A 27 -2.30 0.59 13.49
CA MET A 27 -3.10 1.82 13.37
C MET A 27 -4.60 1.55 13.59
N PHE A 28 -5.10 0.43 13.05
CA PHE A 28 -6.48 0.00 13.25
C PHE A 28 -6.76 -0.27 14.74
N ALA A 29 -5.86 -0.99 15.43
CA ALA A 29 -5.97 -1.20 16.87
C ALA A 29 -5.95 0.11 17.67
N ALA A 30 -5.08 1.06 17.28
CA ALA A 30 -5.04 2.40 17.89
C ALA A 30 -6.35 3.17 17.68
N THR A 31 -6.94 3.07 16.48
CA THR A 31 -8.21 3.72 16.14
C THR A 31 -9.37 3.12 16.93
N LEU A 32 -9.47 1.78 17.01
CA LEU A 32 -10.47 1.11 17.84
C LEU A 32 -10.35 1.51 19.31
N TYR A 33 -9.13 1.55 19.85
CA TYR A 33 -8.87 1.98 21.21
C TYR A 33 -9.31 3.44 21.43
N ALA A 34 -9.01 4.34 20.48
CA ALA A 34 -9.46 5.74 20.53
C ALA A 34 -10.98 5.88 20.54
N VAL A 35 -11.68 5.10 19.72
CA VAL A 35 -13.16 5.12 19.65
C VAL A 35 -13.75 4.65 20.98
N THR A 36 -13.24 3.56 21.57
CA THR A 36 -13.73 3.08 22.88
C THR A 36 -13.49 4.09 24.01
N LEU A 37 -12.45 4.92 23.90
CA LEU A 37 -12.19 6.00 24.86
C LEU A 37 -13.12 7.22 24.65
N SER A 38 -13.63 7.42 23.43
CA SER A 38 -14.48 8.56 23.10
C SER A 38 -15.93 8.42 23.56
N ASP A 39 -16.41 7.21 23.88
CA ASP A 39 -17.73 7.00 24.48
C ASP A 39 -17.73 7.20 26.01
N ASP A 40 -16.56 7.10 26.65
CA ASP A 40 -16.36 7.24 28.10
C ASP A 40 -16.04 8.70 28.50
N ILE A 41 -16.72 9.71 27.91
CA ILE A 41 -16.52 11.14 28.22
C ILE A 41 -16.99 11.47 29.66
N LYS A 42 -16.23 11.02 30.64
CA LYS A 42 -16.00 11.70 31.91
C LYS A 42 -14.53 12.06 31.95
N ILE A 43 -14.33 13.36 32.07
CA ILE A 43 -13.08 14.13 32.00
C ILE A 43 -12.13 13.67 33.10
N ASP A 44 -11.43 12.56 32.86
CA ASP A 44 -10.24 12.13 33.58
C ASP A 44 -9.46 11.20 32.63
N THR A 45 -8.96 11.77 31.53
CA THR A 45 -8.17 11.02 30.54
C THR A 45 -6.93 10.49 31.24
N ASN A 46 -6.95 9.21 31.59
CA ASN A 46 -5.88 8.58 32.35
C ASN A 46 -4.58 8.72 31.53
N PRO A 47 -3.48 9.25 32.11
CA PRO A 47 -2.21 9.38 31.41
C PRO A 47 -1.80 8.09 30.70
N VAL A 48 -2.10 6.93 31.28
CA VAL A 48 -1.85 5.61 30.70
C VAL A 48 -2.54 5.43 29.34
N GLN A 49 -3.81 5.85 29.21
CA GLN A 49 -4.57 5.72 27.96
C GLN A 49 -3.96 6.60 26.84
N VAL A 50 -3.56 7.83 27.19
CA VAL A 50 -2.87 8.74 26.26
C VAL A 50 -1.50 8.17 25.85
N PHE A 51 -0.73 7.65 26.81
CA PHE A 51 0.57 7.01 26.54
C PHE A 51 0.42 5.75 25.67
N THR A 52 -0.61 4.93 25.89
CA THR A 52 -0.88 3.75 25.05
C THR A 52 -1.23 4.14 23.62
N LEU A 53 -2.13 5.13 23.43
CA LEU A 53 -2.50 5.62 22.11
C LEU A 53 -1.29 6.23 21.37
N PHE A 54 -0.50 7.04 22.07
CA PHE A 54 0.73 7.61 21.54
C PHE A 54 1.72 6.51 21.15
N GLY A 55 1.94 5.52 22.02
CA GLY A 55 2.83 4.39 21.76
C GLY A 55 2.43 3.59 20.53
N LEU A 56 1.14 3.29 20.36
CA LEU A 56 0.63 2.57 19.18
C LEU A 56 0.80 3.40 17.90
N THR A 57 0.53 4.71 17.96
CA THR A 57 0.68 5.61 16.81
C THR A 57 2.14 5.72 16.38
N VAL A 58 3.07 5.84 17.34
CA VAL A 58 4.51 5.87 17.08
C VAL A 58 4.99 4.53 16.50
N ALA A 59 4.54 3.40 17.08
CA ALA A 59 4.91 2.08 16.59
C ALA A 59 4.43 1.84 15.14
N SER A 60 3.18 2.20 14.83
CA SER A 60 2.64 2.11 13.47
C SER A 60 3.45 2.97 12.48
N SER A 61 3.79 4.21 12.88
CA SER A 61 4.60 5.12 12.07
C SER A 61 6.00 4.58 11.81
N LEU A 62 6.65 3.97 12.81
CA LEU A 62 7.96 3.33 12.66
C LEU A 62 7.91 2.18 11.65
N PHE A 63 6.90 1.31 11.72
CA PHE A 63 6.73 0.25 10.71
C PHE A 63 6.53 0.83 9.31
N GLY A 64 5.72 1.89 9.17
CA GLY A 64 5.51 2.56 7.89
C GLY A 64 6.80 3.17 7.31
N ILE A 65 7.61 3.84 8.13
CA ILE A 65 8.89 4.41 7.70
C ILE A 65 9.87 3.32 7.26
N ILE A 66 9.99 2.24 8.04
CA ILE A 66 10.87 1.11 7.69
C ILE A 66 10.38 0.45 6.40
N ALA A 67 9.06 0.24 6.26
CA ALA A 67 8.45 -0.31 5.06
C ALA A 67 8.77 0.55 3.84
N PHE A 68 8.59 1.86 3.93
CA PHE A 68 8.92 2.81 2.86
C PHE A 68 10.39 2.72 2.42
N ILE A 69 11.34 2.74 3.37
CA ILE A 69 12.77 2.61 3.08
C ILE A 69 13.07 1.27 2.40
N VAL A 70 12.53 0.17 2.93
CA VAL A 70 12.72 -1.16 2.38
C VAL A 70 12.14 -1.26 0.97
N GLN A 71 10.97 -0.68 0.72
CA GLN A 71 10.31 -0.65 -0.59
C GLN A 71 11.16 0.14 -1.59
N LEU A 72 11.65 1.33 -1.22
CA LEU A 72 12.53 2.13 -2.07
C LEU A 72 13.83 1.38 -2.43
N VAL A 73 14.48 0.76 -1.43
CA VAL A 73 15.69 -0.03 -1.67
C VAL A 73 15.37 -1.23 -2.57
N GLY A 74 14.23 -1.89 -2.37
CA GLY A 74 13.78 -3.01 -3.19
C GLY A 74 13.56 -2.62 -4.66
N LEU A 75 12.81 -1.56 -4.91
CA LEU A 75 12.56 -1.03 -6.26
C LEU A 75 13.86 -0.54 -6.92
N ASN A 76 14.73 0.11 -6.16
CA ASN A 76 16.03 0.59 -6.64
C ASN A 76 16.97 -0.55 -7.06
N GLN A 77 16.85 -1.74 -6.46
CA GLN A 77 17.58 -2.93 -6.88
C GLN A 77 16.92 -3.58 -8.09
N ALA A 78 15.61 -3.83 -8.04
CA ALA A 78 14.86 -4.47 -9.13
C ALA A 78 14.94 -3.69 -10.45
N ARG A 79 15.05 -2.34 -10.40
CA ARG A 79 15.15 -1.49 -11.60
C ARG A 79 16.35 -1.78 -12.49
N ARG A 80 17.40 -2.43 -11.96
CA ARG A 80 18.59 -2.82 -12.73
C ARG A 80 18.28 -3.90 -13.75
N ASP A 81 17.32 -4.77 -13.44
CA ASP A 81 16.93 -5.89 -14.29
C ASP A 81 15.65 -5.56 -15.09
N GLU A 82 14.76 -4.72 -14.56
CA GLU A 82 13.53 -4.32 -15.25
C GLU A 82 13.15 -2.84 -15.01
N LYS A 83 13.03 -2.06 -16.08
CA LYS A 83 12.81 -0.60 -16.03
C LYS A 83 11.47 -0.20 -15.42
N LEU A 84 10.46 -1.07 -15.43
CA LEU A 84 9.15 -0.77 -14.84
C LEU A 84 9.22 -0.49 -13.33
N PHE A 85 10.14 -1.11 -12.60
CA PHE A 85 10.35 -0.80 -11.17
C PHE A 85 10.86 0.62 -10.94
N LYS A 86 11.54 1.23 -11.93
CA LYS A 86 11.93 2.65 -11.87
C LYS A 86 10.70 3.57 -11.90
N LYS A 87 9.68 3.21 -12.69
CA LYS A 87 8.41 3.96 -12.73
C LYS A 87 7.67 3.83 -11.41
N ALA A 88 7.55 2.62 -10.86
CA ALA A 88 6.98 2.41 -9.52
C ALA A 88 7.69 3.26 -8.46
N MET A 89 9.02 3.31 -8.48
CA MET A 89 9.80 4.11 -7.54
C MET A 89 9.49 5.61 -7.62
N TYR A 90 9.23 6.17 -8.81
CA TYR A 90 8.81 7.56 -8.94
C TYR A 90 7.45 7.81 -8.28
N PHE A 91 6.49 6.90 -8.44
CA PHE A 91 5.19 7.02 -7.78
C PHE A 91 5.28 6.84 -6.27
N VAL A 92 6.17 5.98 -5.76
CA VAL A 92 6.42 5.87 -4.30
C VAL A 92 6.88 7.21 -3.72
N VAL A 93 7.78 7.92 -4.42
CA VAL A 93 8.25 9.24 -3.96
C VAL A 93 7.13 10.29 -4.03
N ILE A 94 6.32 10.29 -5.09
CA ILE A 94 5.18 11.20 -5.22
C ILE A 94 4.16 10.95 -4.10
N CYS A 95 3.80 9.69 -3.86
CA CYS A 95 2.93 9.25 -2.77
C CYS A 95 3.44 9.78 -1.42
N ALA A 96 4.70 9.53 -1.06
CA ALA A 96 5.28 10.02 0.19
C ALA A 96 5.22 11.55 0.34
N LEU A 97 5.47 12.31 -0.73
CA LEU A 97 5.36 13.77 -0.70
C LEU A 97 3.90 14.22 -0.50
N CYS A 98 2.94 13.54 -1.13
CA CYS A 98 1.52 13.78 -0.95
C CYS A 98 1.06 13.45 0.48
N THR A 99 1.50 12.33 1.06
CA THR A 99 1.20 11.95 2.45
C THR A 99 1.74 13.00 3.44
N ILE A 100 2.97 13.48 3.24
CA ILE A 100 3.53 14.55 4.07
C ILE A 100 2.71 15.84 3.90
N ALA A 101 2.38 16.23 2.67
CA ALA A 101 1.59 17.42 2.40
C ALA A 101 0.18 17.36 3.01
N LEU A 102 -0.46 16.19 2.99
CA LEU A 102 -1.74 15.90 3.63
C LEU A 102 -1.71 16.19 5.13
N THR A 103 -0.61 15.84 5.80
CA THR A 103 -0.44 16.04 7.24
C THR A 103 -0.53 17.53 7.63
N PHE A 104 -0.07 18.42 6.75
CA PHE A 104 -0.02 19.86 7.00
C PHE A 104 -1.13 20.65 6.32
N SER A 105 -2.02 20.01 5.57
CA SER A 105 -3.02 20.70 4.77
C SER A 105 -4.45 20.28 5.07
N ARG A 106 -5.36 21.26 5.03
CA ARG A 106 -6.80 21.07 5.19
C ARG A 106 -7.54 21.66 3.98
N GLY A 107 -8.78 21.23 3.77
CA GLY A 107 -9.63 21.74 2.69
C GLY A 107 -9.25 21.20 1.31
N MET A 108 -9.40 22.01 0.27
CA MET A 108 -9.29 21.58 -1.13
C MET A 108 -7.92 21.00 -1.49
N PHE A 109 -6.83 21.61 -1.00
CA PHE A 109 -5.48 21.11 -1.26
C PHE A 109 -5.26 19.72 -0.64
N GLY A 110 -5.75 19.49 0.58
CA GLY A 110 -5.70 18.16 1.20
C GLY A 110 -6.45 17.10 0.38
N ARG A 111 -7.64 17.42 -0.14
CA ARG A 111 -8.39 16.51 -1.02
C ARG A 111 -7.64 16.17 -2.32
N ILE A 112 -6.98 17.16 -2.92
CA ILE A 112 -6.15 16.94 -4.13
C ILE A 112 -4.98 16.01 -3.79
N CYS A 113 -4.28 16.26 -2.68
CA CYS A 113 -3.18 15.38 -2.24
C CYS A 113 -3.66 13.95 -1.95
N ALA A 114 -4.83 13.76 -1.34
CA ALA A 114 -5.44 12.43 -1.15
C ALA A 114 -5.70 11.71 -2.48
N GLY A 115 -6.32 12.40 -3.45
CA GLY A 115 -6.56 11.79 -4.77
C GLY A 115 -5.26 11.43 -5.51
N ILE A 116 -4.21 12.26 -5.40
CA ILE A 116 -2.90 11.93 -5.99
C ILE A 116 -2.25 10.74 -5.27
N ASP A 117 -2.39 10.65 -3.95
CA ASP A 117 -1.87 9.55 -3.13
C ASP A 117 -2.49 8.20 -3.54
N GLU A 118 -3.81 8.15 -3.71
CA GLU A 118 -4.54 6.95 -4.16
C GLU A 118 -4.14 6.51 -5.57
N ILE A 119 -4.12 7.46 -6.52
CA ILE A 119 -3.72 7.18 -7.90
C ILE A 119 -2.26 6.70 -7.93
N SER A 120 -1.38 7.33 -7.14
CA SER A 120 0.01 6.92 -7.04
C SER A 120 0.12 5.51 -6.48
N THR A 121 -0.64 5.18 -5.43
CA THR A 121 -0.71 3.84 -4.83
C THR A 121 -1.13 2.77 -5.84
N LEU A 122 -2.17 3.04 -6.63
CA LEU A 122 -2.60 2.16 -7.72
C LEU A 122 -1.47 1.98 -8.74
N LEU A 123 -0.85 3.07 -9.18
CA LEU A 123 0.21 3.03 -10.20
C LEU A 123 1.45 2.28 -9.71
N ILE A 124 1.81 2.39 -8.42
CA ILE A 124 2.89 1.61 -7.80
C ILE A 124 2.60 0.11 -7.96
N HIS A 125 1.40 -0.33 -7.57
CA HIS A 125 1.01 -1.74 -7.68
C HIS A 125 1.02 -2.22 -9.13
N VAL A 126 0.42 -1.45 -10.03
CA VAL A 126 0.38 -1.75 -11.47
C VAL A 126 1.80 -1.90 -12.03
N PHE A 127 2.70 -0.95 -11.78
CA PHE A 127 4.07 -1.03 -12.30
C PHE A 127 4.89 -2.16 -11.68
N ILE A 128 4.68 -2.50 -10.41
CA ILE A 128 5.30 -3.67 -9.77
C ILE A 128 4.79 -4.95 -10.44
N ILE A 129 3.46 -5.10 -10.62
CA ILE A 129 2.85 -6.29 -11.23
C ILE A 129 3.33 -6.47 -12.68
N ILE A 130 3.30 -5.42 -13.49
CA ILE A 130 3.78 -5.47 -14.88
C ILE A 130 5.30 -5.72 -14.90
N GLY A 131 6.08 -5.15 -13.98
CA GLY A 131 7.51 -5.42 -13.86
C GLY A 131 7.81 -6.90 -13.58
N ILE A 132 7.06 -7.50 -12.66
CA ILE A 132 7.14 -8.94 -12.37
C ILE A 132 6.69 -9.76 -13.58
N PHE A 133 5.61 -9.36 -14.26
CA PHE A 133 5.12 -10.01 -15.47
C PHE A 133 6.20 -10.05 -16.57
N ALA A 134 6.88 -8.93 -16.81
CA ALA A 134 7.97 -8.85 -17.78
C ALA A 134 9.15 -9.75 -17.42
N ILE A 135 9.46 -9.90 -16.13
CA ILE A 135 10.47 -10.86 -15.67
C ILE A 135 10.00 -12.30 -15.88
N ALA A 136 8.75 -12.61 -15.56
CA ALA A 136 8.17 -13.93 -15.79
C ALA A 136 8.15 -14.31 -17.28
N ASP A 137 7.98 -13.32 -18.15
CA ASP A 137 8.07 -13.49 -19.61
C ASP A 137 9.47 -13.90 -20.06
N ARG A 138 10.51 -13.21 -19.57
CA ARG A 138 11.92 -13.59 -19.84
C ARG A 138 12.32 -14.96 -19.27
N LEU A 139 11.58 -15.44 -18.27
CA LEU A 139 11.80 -16.75 -17.65
C LEU A 139 10.88 -17.84 -18.23
N GLU A 140 10.05 -17.51 -19.24
CA GLU A 140 9.08 -18.42 -19.85
C GLU A 140 8.11 -19.07 -18.84
N ASN A 141 7.89 -18.41 -17.70
CA ASN A 141 7.01 -18.92 -16.65
C ASN A 141 5.54 -18.53 -16.92
N THR A 142 4.89 -19.33 -17.77
CA THR A 142 3.50 -19.10 -18.21
C THR A 142 2.48 -19.10 -17.06
N SER A 143 2.72 -19.86 -16.00
CA SER A 143 1.86 -19.87 -14.80
C SER A 143 1.86 -18.50 -14.13
N MET A 144 3.04 -17.94 -13.91
CA MET A 144 3.20 -16.63 -13.31
C MET A 144 2.62 -15.51 -14.18
N GLN A 145 2.79 -15.60 -15.50
CA GLN A 145 2.18 -14.66 -16.44
C GLN A 145 0.64 -14.66 -16.36
N LYS A 146 0.01 -15.84 -16.31
CA LYS A 146 -1.45 -15.96 -16.19
C LYS A 146 -1.95 -15.36 -14.87
N SER A 147 -1.31 -15.72 -13.77
CA SER A 147 -1.62 -15.13 -12.45
C SER A 147 -1.45 -13.61 -12.46
N GLY A 148 -0.40 -13.09 -13.10
CA GLY A 148 -0.16 -11.65 -13.21
C GLY A 148 -1.25 -10.90 -13.95
N LYS A 149 -1.75 -11.43 -15.07
CA LYS A 149 -2.86 -10.81 -15.82
C LYS A 149 -4.14 -10.76 -14.99
N ILE A 150 -4.46 -11.87 -14.33
CA ILE A 150 -5.65 -11.99 -13.48
C ILE A 150 -5.57 -11.02 -12.31
N ILE A 151 -4.44 -11.01 -11.59
CA ILE A 151 -4.25 -10.16 -10.42
C ILE A 151 -4.22 -8.69 -10.83
N LEU A 152 -3.55 -8.33 -11.93
CA LEU A 152 -3.56 -6.97 -12.46
C LEU A 152 -5.00 -6.48 -12.72
N LEU A 153 -5.83 -7.33 -13.33
CA LEU A 153 -7.24 -7.02 -13.59
C LEU A 153 -8.00 -6.78 -12.28
N PHE A 154 -7.91 -7.71 -11.32
CA PHE A 154 -8.62 -7.58 -10.04
C PHE A 154 -8.16 -6.37 -9.23
N VAL A 155 -6.85 -6.16 -9.10
CA VAL A 155 -6.28 -4.99 -8.40
C VAL A 155 -6.76 -3.70 -9.05
N SER A 156 -6.70 -3.61 -10.39
CA SER A 156 -7.15 -2.41 -11.09
C SER A 156 -8.64 -2.16 -10.88
N ILE A 157 -9.49 -3.18 -10.99
CA ILE A 157 -10.93 -3.06 -10.77
C ILE A 157 -11.22 -2.62 -9.33
N MET A 158 -10.56 -3.21 -8.33
CA MET A 158 -10.79 -2.88 -6.93
C MET A 158 -10.43 -1.43 -6.61
N PHE A 159 -9.26 -0.96 -7.04
CA PHE A 159 -8.85 0.43 -6.83
C PHE A 159 -9.68 1.43 -7.63
N ILE A 160 -10.05 1.12 -8.87
CA ILE A 160 -10.93 1.98 -9.67
C ILE A 160 -12.32 2.06 -9.03
N ALA A 161 -12.87 0.93 -8.57
CA ALA A 161 -14.15 0.90 -7.88
C ALA A 161 -14.11 1.68 -6.57
N ALA A 162 -13.06 1.52 -5.77
CA ALA A 162 -12.82 2.30 -4.57
C ALA A 162 -12.80 3.81 -4.85
N PHE A 163 -12.04 4.24 -5.85
CA PHE A 163 -11.99 5.63 -6.30
C PHE A 163 -13.38 6.18 -6.68
N PHE A 164 -14.18 5.41 -7.43
CA PHE A 164 -15.55 5.83 -7.78
C PHE A 164 -16.48 5.87 -6.56
N LEU A 165 -16.31 4.99 -5.57
CA LEU A 165 -17.09 5.05 -4.33
C LEU A 165 -16.77 6.31 -3.51
N GLN A 166 -15.51 6.76 -3.51
CA GLN A 166 -15.15 8.03 -2.89
C GLN A 166 -15.73 9.25 -3.61
N ILE A 167 -15.85 9.20 -4.94
CA ILE A 167 -16.57 10.25 -5.68
C ILE A 167 -18.06 10.20 -5.35
N ALA A 168 -18.65 9.00 -5.31
CA ALA A 168 -20.06 8.81 -4.98
C ALA A 168 -20.42 9.32 -3.58
N SER A 169 -19.51 9.19 -2.60
CA SER A 169 -19.71 9.73 -1.24
C SER A 169 -19.76 11.26 -1.19
N SER A 170 -19.21 11.94 -2.18
CA SER A 170 -19.35 13.40 -2.32
C SER A 170 -20.71 13.82 -2.87
N ILE A 171 -21.44 12.92 -3.53
CA ILE A 171 -22.73 13.18 -4.18
C ILE A 171 -23.90 12.75 -3.30
N ALA A 172 -23.73 11.67 -2.52
CA ALA A 172 -24.73 11.18 -1.56
C ALA A 172 -24.11 11.09 -0.15
N PRO A 173 -24.01 12.23 0.56
CA PRO A 173 -23.36 12.29 1.88
C PRO A 173 -24.02 11.41 2.94
N GLU A 174 -25.31 11.12 2.81
CA GLU A 174 -26.04 10.22 3.71
C GLU A 174 -25.49 8.77 3.74
N TYR A 175 -24.74 8.37 2.71
CA TYR A 175 -24.09 7.05 2.63
C TYR A 175 -22.57 7.13 2.78
N LEU A 176 -22.03 8.26 3.23
CA LEU A 176 -20.59 8.51 3.26
C LEU A 176 -19.81 7.45 4.05
N GLU A 177 -20.32 7.06 5.22
CA GLU A 177 -19.69 6.03 6.06
C GLU A 177 -19.68 4.66 5.37
N ASN A 178 -20.78 4.27 4.73
CA ASN A 178 -20.89 3.00 4.01
C ASN A 178 -19.96 2.96 2.80
N PHE A 179 -19.91 4.04 2.01
CA PHE A 179 -19.00 4.11 0.86
C PHE A 179 -17.54 4.15 1.26
N ALA A 180 -17.18 4.88 2.32
CA ALA A 180 -15.83 4.88 2.86
C ALA A 180 -15.43 3.47 3.33
N PHE A 181 -16.29 2.79 4.08
CA PHE A 181 -16.05 1.44 4.57
C PHE A 181 -15.83 0.43 3.42
N VAL A 182 -16.71 0.44 2.42
CA VAL A 182 -16.58 -0.46 1.26
C VAL A 182 -15.33 -0.12 0.43
N SER A 183 -15.00 1.16 0.25
CA SER A 183 -13.76 1.59 -0.44
C SER A 183 -12.52 1.03 0.26
N THR A 184 -12.44 1.18 1.58
CA THR A 184 -11.32 0.66 2.38
C THR A 184 -11.20 -0.86 2.26
N ILE A 185 -12.31 -1.60 2.26
CA ILE A 185 -12.28 -3.07 2.07
C ILE A 185 -11.75 -3.44 0.69
N LEU A 186 -12.20 -2.75 -0.37
CA LEU A 186 -11.77 -3.01 -1.74
C LEU A 186 -10.27 -2.71 -1.93
N GLU A 187 -9.81 -1.58 -1.42
CA GLU A 187 -8.38 -1.19 -1.44
C GLU A 187 -7.53 -2.22 -0.68
N PHE A 188 -7.97 -2.62 0.52
CA PHE A 188 -7.29 -3.63 1.32
C PHE A 188 -7.23 -4.98 0.61
N ALA A 189 -8.33 -5.42 0.00
CA ALA A 189 -8.36 -6.66 -0.78
C ALA A 189 -7.42 -6.60 -2.00
N GLY A 190 -7.41 -5.48 -2.72
CA GLY A 190 -6.50 -5.26 -3.85
C GLY A 190 -5.04 -5.28 -3.42
N TYR A 191 -4.73 -4.62 -2.30
CA TYR A 191 -3.41 -4.60 -1.70
C TYR A 191 -2.92 -6.00 -1.29
N VAL A 192 -3.79 -6.79 -0.63
CA VAL A 192 -3.48 -8.17 -0.25
C VAL A 192 -3.22 -9.04 -1.49
N LEU A 193 -4.04 -8.93 -2.54
CA LEU A 193 -3.84 -9.66 -3.79
C LEU A 193 -2.50 -9.29 -4.46
N GLY A 194 -2.17 -8.00 -4.50
CA GLY A 194 -0.87 -7.51 -4.97
C GLY A 194 0.28 -8.12 -4.18
N THR A 195 0.19 -8.11 -2.85
CA THR A 195 1.19 -8.69 -1.93
C THR A 195 1.38 -10.19 -2.17
N VAL A 196 0.28 -10.95 -2.33
CA VAL A 196 0.31 -12.38 -2.64
C VAL A 196 1.08 -12.63 -3.95
N TYR A 197 0.82 -11.83 -4.98
CA TYR A 197 1.52 -11.94 -6.25
C TYR A 197 3.03 -11.64 -6.12
N VAL A 198 3.41 -10.61 -5.38
CA VAL A 198 4.83 -10.32 -5.09
C VAL A 198 5.47 -11.49 -4.33
N GLY A 199 4.75 -12.11 -3.40
CA GLY A 199 5.18 -13.33 -2.69
C GLY A 199 5.39 -14.53 -3.61
N MET A 200 4.49 -14.74 -4.59
CA MET A 200 4.66 -15.75 -5.64
C MET A 200 5.87 -15.45 -6.52
N ALA A 201 6.07 -14.18 -6.90
CA ALA A 201 7.22 -13.72 -7.67
C ALA A 201 8.54 -13.99 -6.96
N LYS A 202 8.59 -13.72 -5.65
CA LYS A 202 9.75 -14.05 -4.82
C LYS A 202 10.09 -15.53 -4.91
N LYS A 203 9.09 -16.42 -4.78
CA LYS A 203 9.30 -17.88 -4.89
C LYS A 203 9.86 -18.26 -6.26
N MET A 204 9.29 -17.72 -7.34
CA MET A 204 9.76 -17.92 -8.72
C MET A 204 11.23 -17.50 -8.89
N LEU A 205 11.65 -16.42 -8.24
CA LEU A 205 13.00 -15.86 -8.39
C LEU A 205 14.06 -16.51 -7.49
N THR A 206 13.66 -17.35 -6.53
CA THR A 206 14.57 -18.05 -5.60
C THR A 206 15.73 -18.79 -6.30
N PRO A 207 15.52 -19.50 -7.42
CA PRO A 207 16.60 -20.22 -8.12
C PRO A 207 17.64 -19.29 -8.76
N TYR A 208 17.35 -17.98 -8.86
CA TYR A 208 18.19 -16.99 -9.54
C TYR A 208 18.89 -16.02 -8.58
N ARG A 209 18.96 -16.39 -7.29
CA ARG A 209 19.66 -15.64 -6.24
C ARG A 209 21.15 -15.49 -6.53
#